data_AF-A0A5C4VS14-F1
#
_entry.id   AF-A0A5C4VS14-F1
#
_cell.length_a   1.000
_cell.length_b   1.000
_cell.length_c   1.000
_cell.angle_alpha   90.00
_cell.angle_beta   90.00
_cell.angle_gamma   90.00
#
_symmetry.space_group_name_H-M   'P 1'
#
loop_
_entity.id
_entity.type
_entity.pdbx_description
1 polymer ?
#
loop_
_entity_poly.entity_id
_entity_poly.type
_entity_poly.pdbx_seq_one_letter_code
_entity_poly.pdbx_strand_id
1 'polypeptide(L)'
;MTAPLRIANCSGFYGDRLSALREQLEGDSAGSGVDVITGDYLAELTMLILGMDTLRDADLGYARTFLRQLEDTLGLVLERGVKIVSNAGGLNPAGLATQIHKLAADLGVDAKVAYVAGDDLRGAGLFDDALTANAYLGAFGIASALTRGADIVVTGRVTDASVVVGPAIAHHGWLPTDYDALAGAVVAGHVIECGTQATGGNFSGFADLFRAGAPMTTPLGFPIAEVAADGSSVITKHDGTGGAVTVDTVTAQLLYEIQSTRYLNPDVTTRLDSVRLRQQAPDRVEISGVTGCAPPERLKVAVNTLGGYRNQVEFVLTGLDIDAKAEWLRSQLDGRLAAKEVVWTQTPARSGDADTEEGASVILRCIGKDPEPGPLGKPFTGPAVELALASYPGFTMTTPPQKPSPYGVYTPAYVDRSSVEHTVVHHDGTREVIADPTEYAEQVAPEELDPDLGKRPSPYPAPADTITRRMPLGTFVHARSGDKGGDANLGLWVKNDGSPKYEARVQWLAKMVKDRKVREVVPEARDLDIDVYVLPNLGAVNVVIHGLLGDGVAASTRFDPQAKGLGEWVRSRIVHIQEDLV
;
A
#
# COMPACT_ATOMS: atom_id res chain seq x y z
N MET A 1 -6.64 28.48 -32.51
CA MET A 1 -6.59 27.28 -31.66
C MET A 1 -6.58 27.75 -30.22
N THR A 2 -7.44 27.20 -29.37
CA THR A 2 -7.44 27.49 -27.93
C THR A 2 -6.10 27.05 -27.33
N ALA A 3 -5.57 27.80 -26.36
CA ALA A 3 -4.35 27.41 -25.68
C ALA A 3 -4.58 26.09 -24.90
N PRO A 4 -3.57 25.22 -24.76
CA PRO A 4 -3.67 24.03 -23.92
C PRO A 4 -4.05 24.40 -22.49
N LEU A 5 -4.94 23.62 -21.87
CA LEU A 5 -5.32 23.75 -20.46
C LEU A 5 -4.27 23.10 -19.56
N ARG A 6 -3.77 23.82 -18.56
CA ARG A 6 -2.76 23.31 -17.61
C ARG A 6 -3.45 22.80 -16.35
N ILE A 7 -3.49 21.48 -16.19
CA ILE A 7 -4.15 20.80 -15.08
C ILE A 7 -3.08 20.13 -14.21
N ALA A 8 -3.01 20.52 -12.94
CA ALA A 8 -2.17 19.91 -11.92
C ALA A 8 -2.97 18.97 -11.03
N ASN A 9 -2.31 17.98 -10.42
CA ASN A 9 -2.89 17.23 -9.30
C ASN A 9 -2.22 17.63 -7.96
N CYS A 10 -2.95 17.58 -6.85
CA CYS A 10 -2.45 17.81 -5.50
C CYS A 10 -2.70 16.66 -4.51
N SER A 11 -3.29 15.53 -4.95
CA SER A 11 -3.52 14.37 -4.08
C SER A 11 -3.70 13.08 -4.90
N GLY A 12 -3.12 11.97 -4.42
CA GLY A 12 -3.38 10.63 -4.93
C GLY A 12 -4.17 9.70 -4.00
N PHE A 13 -4.40 10.09 -2.74
CA PHE A 13 -5.19 9.31 -1.78
C PHE A 13 -5.61 10.15 -0.56
N TYR A 14 -6.58 9.66 0.22
CA TYR A 14 -6.98 10.32 1.47
C TYR A 14 -5.86 10.32 2.51
N GLY A 15 -5.30 11.50 2.77
CA GLY A 15 -4.19 11.69 3.72
C GLY A 15 -2.82 11.88 3.07
N ASP A 16 -2.78 12.11 1.76
CA ASP A 16 -1.57 12.50 1.02
C ASP A 16 -1.00 13.86 1.50
N ARG A 17 0.05 14.33 0.83
CA ARG A 17 0.83 15.53 1.16
C ARG A 17 -0.06 16.76 1.30
N LEU A 18 -0.21 17.24 2.54
CA LEU A 18 -1.04 18.40 2.86
C LEU A 18 -0.60 19.67 2.10
N SER A 19 0.70 19.91 1.95
CA SER A 19 1.25 21.10 1.27
C SER A 19 1.08 21.11 -0.26
N ALA A 20 0.68 19.99 -0.88
CA ALA A 20 0.68 19.85 -2.34
C ALA A 20 -0.22 20.88 -3.06
N LEU A 21 -1.38 21.23 -2.49
CA LEU A 21 -2.26 22.25 -3.08
C LEU A 21 -1.58 23.63 -3.12
N ARG A 22 -0.88 24.00 -2.04
CA ARG A 22 -0.09 25.24 -1.98
C ARG A 22 1.09 25.18 -2.96
N GLU A 23 1.81 24.06 -3.00
CA GLU A 23 2.93 23.84 -3.92
C GLU A 23 2.52 24.05 -5.39
N GLN A 24 1.35 23.54 -5.79
CA GLN A 24 0.81 23.71 -7.15
C GLN A 24 0.34 25.16 -7.44
N LEU A 25 -0.13 25.88 -6.42
CA LEU A 25 -0.52 27.28 -6.57
C LEU A 25 0.68 28.21 -6.69
N GLU A 26 1.74 27.95 -5.92
CA GLU A 26 2.94 28.80 -5.86
C GLU A 26 3.96 28.47 -6.94
N GLY A 27 3.99 27.22 -7.41
CA GLY A 27 4.89 26.75 -8.44
C GLY A 27 4.61 27.33 -9.83
N ASP A 28 5.63 27.29 -10.67
CA ASP A 28 5.52 27.53 -12.10
C ASP A 28 6.39 26.52 -12.88
N SER A 29 6.13 26.36 -14.17
CA SER A 29 6.98 25.61 -15.09
C SER A 29 7.17 26.45 -16.33
N ALA A 30 8.42 26.80 -16.64
CA ALA A 30 8.77 27.78 -17.66
C ALA A 30 8.02 29.12 -17.49
N GLY A 31 7.85 29.58 -16.24
CA GLY A 31 7.18 30.85 -15.92
C GLY A 31 5.66 30.84 -16.07
N SER A 32 5.04 29.66 -16.24
CA SER A 32 3.58 29.49 -16.30
C SER A 32 3.08 28.66 -15.13
N GLY A 33 2.09 29.20 -14.40
CA GLY A 33 1.35 28.48 -13.34
C GLY A 33 0.39 27.44 -13.90
N VAL A 34 -0.67 27.12 -13.17
CA VAL A 34 -1.69 26.13 -13.56
C VAL A 34 -3.06 26.81 -13.66
N ASP A 35 -3.94 26.30 -14.52
CA ASP A 35 -5.30 26.81 -14.69
C ASP A 35 -6.28 26.09 -13.76
N VAL A 36 -6.02 24.81 -13.51
CA VAL A 36 -6.86 23.92 -12.72
C VAL A 36 -5.99 23.05 -11.82
N ILE A 37 -6.41 22.87 -10.57
CA ILE A 37 -5.82 21.89 -9.67
C ILE A 37 -6.88 20.85 -9.31
N THR A 38 -6.55 19.60 -9.53
CA THR A 38 -7.37 18.45 -9.16
C THR A 38 -6.86 17.78 -7.91
N GLY A 39 -7.71 17.01 -7.25
CA GLY A 39 -7.29 16.15 -6.14
C GLY A 39 -8.10 14.86 -6.09
N ASP A 40 -7.39 13.74 -5.99
CA ASP A 40 -7.98 12.42 -5.82
C ASP A 40 -7.79 11.93 -4.37
N TYR A 41 -8.90 11.53 -3.75
CA TYR A 41 -8.99 11.10 -2.36
C TYR A 41 -9.63 9.72 -2.22
N LEU A 42 -10.26 9.17 -3.26
CA LEU A 42 -11.18 8.05 -3.10
C LEU A 42 -10.58 6.71 -3.56
N ALA A 43 -9.61 6.17 -2.83
CA ALA A 43 -9.29 4.74 -2.96
C ALA A 43 -10.49 3.86 -2.51
N GLU A 44 -10.53 2.58 -2.90
CA GLU A 44 -11.57 1.64 -2.44
C GLU A 44 -11.66 1.58 -0.92
N LEU A 45 -10.50 1.56 -0.25
CA LEU A 45 -10.42 1.59 1.22
C LEU A 45 -10.96 2.91 1.80
N THR A 46 -10.75 4.04 1.11
CA THR A 46 -11.30 5.32 1.54
C THR A 46 -12.83 5.25 1.62
N MET A 47 -13.48 4.65 0.62
CA MET A 47 -14.95 4.53 0.62
C MET A 47 -15.45 3.77 1.85
N LEU A 48 -14.77 2.70 2.25
CA LEU A 48 -15.07 1.98 3.49
C LEU A 48 -14.88 2.88 4.73
N ILE A 49 -13.77 3.62 4.81
CA ILE A 49 -13.48 4.53 5.93
C ILE A 49 -14.57 5.60 6.05
N LEU A 50 -14.94 6.23 4.94
CA LEU A 50 -16.01 7.24 4.91
C LEU A 50 -17.36 6.62 5.27
N GLY A 51 -17.62 5.38 4.85
CA GLY A 51 -18.83 4.64 5.25
C GLY A 51 -18.90 4.46 6.76
N MET A 52 -17.79 4.07 7.38
CA MET A 52 -17.68 3.95 8.84
C MET A 52 -17.83 5.30 9.55
N ASP A 53 -17.36 6.40 8.96
CA ASP A 53 -17.59 7.75 9.50
C ASP A 53 -19.08 8.12 9.47
N THR A 54 -19.79 7.83 8.36
CA THR A 54 -21.24 8.12 8.26
C THR A 54 -22.11 7.31 9.23
N LEU A 55 -21.66 6.12 9.64
CA LEU A 55 -22.33 5.35 10.71
C LEU A 55 -22.21 6.01 12.09
N ARG A 56 -21.14 6.77 12.31
CA ARG A 56 -20.91 7.49 13.58
C ARG A 56 -21.62 8.83 13.60
N ASP A 57 -21.58 9.53 12.47
CA ASP A 57 -22.18 10.85 12.29
C ASP A 57 -22.57 11.03 10.82
N ALA A 58 -23.86 11.22 10.57
CA ALA A 58 -24.43 11.34 9.23
C ALA A 58 -23.95 12.60 8.47
N ASP A 59 -23.45 13.61 9.18
CA ASP A 59 -22.91 14.83 8.58
C ASP A 59 -21.46 14.66 8.07
N LEU A 60 -20.83 13.51 8.31
CA LEU A 60 -19.50 13.16 7.78
C LEU A 60 -19.60 12.50 6.39
N GLY A 61 -18.57 11.74 6.00
CA GLY A 61 -18.53 11.02 4.73
C GLY A 61 -17.74 11.73 3.62
N TYR A 62 -16.95 12.76 3.93
CA TYR A 62 -16.04 13.43 3.00
C TYR A 62 -14.61 13.49 3.53
N ALA A 63 -13.63 13.71 2.66
CA ALA A 63 -12.21 13.76 2.99
C ALA A 63 -11.85 15.08 3.71
N ARG A 64 -11.77 15.04 5.05
CA ARG A 64 -11.51 16.23 5.89
C ARG A 64 -10.14 16.86 5.65
N THR A 65 -9.18 16.14 5.10
CA THR A 65 -7.86 16.68 4.76
C THR A 65 -7.95 17.71 3.63
N PHE A 66 -8.89 17.55 2.70
CA PHE A 66 -9.11 18.52 1.63
C PHE A 66 -9.57 19.88 2.17
N LEU A 67 -10.48 19.90 3.16
CA LEU A 67 -10.88 21.14 3.83
C LEU A 67 -9.69 21.84 4.48
N ARG A 68 -8.79 21.10 5.12
CA ARG A 68 -7.56 21.67 5.71
C ARG A 68 -6.61 22.25 4.66
N GLN A 69 -6.56 21.68 3.46
CA GLN A 69 -5.79 22.25 2.36
C GLN A 69 -6.40 23.58 1.90
N LEU A 70 -7.75 23.63 1.80
CA LEU A 70 -8.46 24.87 1.45
C LEU A 70 -8.36 25.94 2.53
N GLU A 71 -8.34 25.59 3.83
CA GLU A 71 -8.15 26.54 4.93
C GLU A 71 -6.90 27.41 4.72
N ASP A 72 -5.83 26.80 4.20
CA ASP A 72 -4.55 27.47 3.96
C ASP A 72 -4.47 28.17 2.59
N THR A 73 -5.29 27.76 1.62
CA THR A 73 -5.07 28.11 0.20
C THR A 73 -6.25 28.78 -0.52
N LEU A 74 -7.46 28.78 0.05
CA LEU A 74 -8.67 29.25 -0.64
C LEU A 74 -8.55 30.69 -1.15
N GLY A 75 -7.97 31.59 -0.34
CA GLY A 75 -7.73 32.97 -0.77
C GLY A 75 -6.80 33.06 -1.99
N LEU A 76 -5.73 32.26 -2.01
CA LEU A 76 -4.77 32.21 -3.11
C LEU A 76 -5.36 31.60 -4.38
N VAL A 77 -6.21 30.57 -4.23
CA VAL A 77 -6.97 29.96 -5.34
C VAL A 77 -7.79 31.03 -6.06
N LEU A 78 -8.57 31.81 -5.31
CA LEU A 78 -9.44 32.86 -5.87
C LEU A 78 -8.63 34.03 -6.43
N GLU A 79 -7.56 34.46 -5.74
CA GLU A 79 -6.68 35.54 -6.21
C GLU A 79 -6.04 35.21 -7.56
N ARG A 80 -5.58 33.96 -7.74
CA ARG A 80 -4.97 33.49 -8.99
C ARG A 80 -5.99 33.08 -10.05
N GLY A 81 -7.27 32.99 -9.71
CA GLY A 81 -8.33 32.53 -10.60
C GLY A 81 -8.21 31.04 -10.99
N VAL A 82 -7.50 30.24 -10.19
CA VAL A 82 -7.33 28.81 -10.41
C VAL A 82 -8.61 28.06 -10.05
N LYS A 83 -9.02 27.09 -10.86
CA LYS A 83 -10.19 26.26 -10.59
C LYS A 83 -9.81 24.99 -9.83
N ILE A 84 -10.67 24.56 -8.91
CA ILE A 84 -10.47 23.33 -8.14
C ILE A 84 -11.52 22.29 -8.50
N VAL A 85 -11.09 21.06 -8.78
CA VAL A 85 -11.98 19.90 -8.97
C VAL A 85 -11.51 18.73 -8.12
N SER A 86 -12.38 18.18 -7.27
CA SER A 86 -11.96 17.14 -6.34
C SER A 86 -13.07 16.14 -6.04
N ASN A 87 -12.71 14.86 -5.98
CA ASN A 87 -13.61 13.80 -5.51
C ASN A 87 -13.64 13.66 -3.97
N ALA A 88 -13.05 14.62 -3.24
CA ALA A 88 -13.06 14.67 -1.78
C ALA A 88 -14.46 14.65 -1.14
N GLY A 89 -15.53 14.89 -1.90
CA GLY A 89 -16.90 14.80 -1.42
C GLY A 89 -17.28 13.40 -0.97
N GLY A 90 -16.66 12.35 -1.53
CA GLY A 90 -16.82 10.98 -1.09
C GLY A 90 -18.27 10.52 -1.07
N LEU A 91 -18.79 10.20 0.12
CA LEU A 91 -20.18 9.81 0.35
C LEU A 91 -21.12 11.00 0.63
N ASN A 92 -20.57 12.20 0.81
CA ASN A 92 -21.33 13.39 1.18
C ASN A 92 -20.80 14.67 0.49
N PRO A 93 -20.88 14.74 -0.85
CA PRO A 93 -20.44 15.92 -1.61
C PRO A 93 -21.20 17.21 -1.24
N ALA A 94 -22.49 17.12 -0.93
CA ALA A 94 -23.29 18.26 -0.49
C ALA A 94 -22.85 18.80 0.88
N GLY A 95 -22.54 17.91 1.83
CA GLY A 95 -21.99 18.27 3.13
C GLY A 95 -20.63 18.95 3.00
N LEU A 96 -19.75 18.43 2.12
CA LEU A 96 -18.47 19.08 1.85
C LEU A 96 -18.65 20.49 1.24
N ALA A 97 -19.54 20.65 0.26
CA ALA A 97 -19.82 21.97 -0.33
C ALA A 97 -20.31 22.98 0.73
N THR A 98 -21.14 22.53 1.66
CA THR A 98 -21.61 23.34 2.80
C THR A 98 -20.44 23.78 3.70
N GLN A 99 -19.50 22.88 4.00
CA GLN A 99 -18.32 23.23 4.80
C GLN A 99 -17.38 24.20 4.07
N ILE A 100 -17.23 24.07 2.75
CA ILE A 100 -16.41 25.00 1.95
C ILE A 100 -17.05 26.40 1.95
N HIS A 101 -18.38 26.51 1.81
CA HIS A 101 -19.05 27.81 1.93
C HIS A 101 -18.87 28.45 3.29
N LYS A 102 -18.95 27.65 4.37
CA LYS A 102 -18.68 28.13 5.72
C LYS A 102 -17.23 28.63 5.85
N LEU A 103 -16.26 27.86 5.34
CA LEU A 103 -14.85 28.26 5.33
C LEU A 103 -14.63 29.56 4.55
N ALA A 104 -15.25 29.71 3.38
CA ALA A 104 -15.16 30.92 2.57
C ALA A 104 -15.69 32.15 3.34
N ALA A 105 -16.84 32.00 4.01
CA ALA A 105 -17.40 33.05 4.87
C ALA A 105 -16.50 33.42 6.05
N ASP A 106 -15.90 32.42 6.72
CA ASP A 106 -14.97 32.62 7.83
C ASP A 106 -13.68 33.35 7.39
N LEU A 107 -13.22 33.10 6.16
CA LEU A 107 -12.07 33.77 5.53
C LEU A 107 -12.43 35.12 4.88
N GLY A 108 -13.71 35.48 4.80
CA GLY A 108 -14.17 36.71 4.18
C GLY A 108 -14.02 36.75 2.65
N VAL A 109 -14.04 35.59 1.99
CA VAL A 109 -13.95 35.45 0.53
C VAL A 109 -15.25 34.88 -0.05
N ASP A 110 -15.53 35.18 -1.32
CA ASP A 110 -16.70 34.67 -2.04
C ASP A 110 -16.28 33.56 -3.01
N ALA A 111 -16.58 32.31 -2.67
CA ALA A 111 -16.24 31.14 -3.46
C ALA A 111 -17.50 30.51 -4.05
N LYS A 112 -17.54 30.32 -5.38
CA LYS A 112 -18.64 29.63 -6.07
C LYS A 112 -18.40 28.13 -6.04
N VAL A 113 -19.11 27.42 -5.18
CA VAL A 113 -18.95 25.97 -4.98
C VAL A 113 -20.10 25.22 -5.61
N ALA A 114 -19.80 24.28 -6.50
CA ALA A 114 -20.75 23.34 -7.07
C ALA A 114 -20.43 21.91 -6.60
N TYR A 115 -21.40 21.00 -6.70
CA TYR A 115 -21.14 19.60 -6.40
C TYR A 115 -21.86 18.61 -7.33
N VAL A 116 -21.22 17.46 -7.54
CA VAL A 116 -21.77 16.34 -8.32
C VAL A 116 -22.27 15.25 -7.37
N ALA A 117 -23.47 14.72 -7.65
CA ALA A 117 -24.16 13.70 -6.88
C ALA A 117 -24.85 12.67 -7.80
N GLY A 118 -25.46 11.66 -7.19
CA GLY A 118 -26.17 10.57 -7.88
C GLY A 118 -25.39 9.25 -7.90
N ASP A 119 -24.16 9.25 -7.39
CA ASP A 119 -23.33 8.06 -7.28
C ASP A 119 -23.80 7.11 -6.17
N ASP A 120 -24.37 7.61 -5.07
CA ASP A 120 -24.81 6.79 -3.94
C ASP A 120 -26.08 5.97 -4.25
N LEU A 121 -25.91 4.65 -4.36
CA LEU A 121 -26.95 3.67 -4.68
C LEU A 121 -27.44 2.88 -3.48
N ARG A 122 -27.06 3.23 -2.23
CA ARG A 122 -27.53 2.52 -1.03
C ARG A 122 -29.06 2.51 -0.92
N GLY A 123 -29.71 3.60 -1.33
CA GLY A 123 -31.17 3.74 -1.34
C GLY A 123 -31.88 3.09 -2.53
N ALA A 124 -31.14 2.54 -3.50
CA ALA A 124 -31.72 2.02 -4.74
C ALA A 124 -32.30 0.60 -4.61
N GLY A 125 -32.02 -0.11 -3.50
CA GLY A 125 -32.47 -1.50 -3.30
C GLY A 125 -31.78 -2.52 -4.21
N LEU A 126 -30.58 -2.19 -4.72
CA LEU A 126 -29.79 -3.02 -5.63
C LEU A 126 -28.70 -3.84 -4.93
N PHE A 127 -28.32 -3.44 -3.71
CA PHE A 127 -27.20 -4.02 -2.97
C PHE A 127 -27.58 -4.22 -1.51
N ASP A 128 -27.97 -5.45 -1.17
CA ASP A 128 -28.26 -5.84 0.21
C ASP A 128 -26.99 -5.75 1.07
N ASP A 129 -27.15 -5.30 2.32
CA ASP A 129 -26.09 -5.20 3.33
C ASP A 129 -24.88 -4.30 2.96
N ALA A 130 -25.02 -3.48 1.91
CA ALA A 130 -23.98 -2.53 1.50
C ALA A 130 -23.81 -1.41 2.53
N LEU A 131 -22.60 -1.30 3.10
CA LEU A 131 -22.20 -0.14 3.88
C LEU A 131 -22.04 1.08 2.97
N THR A 132 -21.46 0.88 1.78
CA THR A 132 -21.42 1.86 0.69
C THR A 132 -21.68 1.17 -0.63
N ALA A 133 -22.35 1.86 -1.55
CA ALA A 133 -22.52 1.43 -2.93
C ALA A 133 -22.49 2.66 -3.83
N ASN A 134 -21.36 2.94 -4.48
CA ASN A 134 -21.18 4.17 -5.23
C ASN A 134 -20.82 3.91 -6.69
N ALA A 135 -21.67 4.36 -7.61
CA ALA A 135 -21.41 4.31 -9.04
C ALA A 135 -20.27 5.26 -9.42
N TYR A 136 -19.39 4.84 -10.32
CA TYR A 136 -18.37 5.72 -10.88
C TYR A 136 -19.03 6.61 -11.95
N LEU A 137 -19.29 7.87 -11.62
CA LEU A 137 -19.84 8.85 -12.55
C LEU A 137 -18.77 9.42 -13.49
N GLY A 138 -19.23 10.06 -14.57
CA GLY A 138 -18.41 10.72 -15.57
C GLY A 138 -18.16 12.22 -15.31
N ALA A 139 -17.57 12.87 -16.29
CA ALA A 139 -16.98 14.20 -16.23
C ALA A 139 -17.95 15.32 -16.62
N PHE A 140 -19.05 15.03 -17.32
CA PHE A 140 -19.95 16.08 -17.83
C PHE A 140 -20.66 16.91 -16.74
N GLY A 141 -20.89 16.34 -15.54
CA GLY A 141 -21.38 17.11 -14.38
C GLY A 141 -20.38 18.17 -13.92
N ILE A 142 -19.09 17.81 -13.91
CA ILE A 142 -17.99 18.73 -13.59
C ILE A 142 -17.89 19.82 -14.66
N ALA A 143 -17.93 19.42 -15.94
CA ALA A 143 -17.83 20.34 -17.06
C ALA A 143 -18.96 21.39 -17.05
N SER A 144 -20.19 20.97 -16.77
CA SER A 144 -21.34 21.89 -16.66
C SER A 144 -21.15 22.91 -15.53
N ALA A 145 -20.71 22.45 -14.34
CA ALA A 145 -20.44 23.34 -13.21
C ALA A 145 -19.37 24.42 -13.54
N LEU A 146 -18.26 24.01 -14.15
CA LEU A 146 -17.18 24.94 -14.53
C LEU A 146 -17.62 25.91 -15.62
N THR A 147 -18.36 25.44 -16.63
CA THR A 147 -18.91 26.28 -17.71
C THR A 147 -19.87 27.34 -17.16
N ARG A 148 -20.58 27.04 -16.06
CA ARG A 148 -21.45 27.98 -15.34
C ARG A 148 -20.74 28.83 -14.28
N GLY A 149 -19.40 28.79 -14.27
CA GLY A 149 -18.56 29.71 -13.51
C GLY A 149 -18.31 29.31 -12.07
N ALA A 150 -18.42 28.01 -11.72
CA ALA A 150 -17.92 27.52 -10.45
C ALA A 150 -16.41 27.78 -10.31
N ASP A 151 -15.96 28.06 -9.09
CA ASP A 151 -14.55 28.14 -8.71
C ASP A 151 -14.05 26.79 -8.20
N ILE A 152 -14.94 26.08 -7.49
CA ILE A 152 -14.67 24.79 -6.88
C ILE A 152 -15.80 23.83 -7.24
N VAL A 153 -15.45 22.63 -7.71
CA VAL A 153 -16.37 21.52 -7.92
C VAL A 153 -15.94 20.35 -7.05
N VAL A 154 -16.83 19.92 -6.14
CA VAL A 154 -16.60 18.70 -5.35
C VAL A 154 -17.54 17.58 -5.80
N THR A 155 -17.03 16.37 -5.93
CA THR A 155 -17.83 15.24 -6.39
C THR A 155 -17.90 14.16 -5.32
N GLY A 156 -18.94 13.33 -5.40
CA GLY A 156 -18.87 11.97 -4.84
C GLY A 156 -17.96 11.09 -5.69
N ARG A 157 -18.33 9.83 -5.88
CA ARG A 157 -17.60 8.89 -6.74
C ARG A 157 -17.75 9.26 -8.21
N VAL A 158 -16.69 9.79 -8.79
CA VAL A 158 -16.42 9.82 -10.24
C VAL A 158 -15.29 8.86 -10.55
N THR A 159 -15.00 8.58 -11.82
CA THR A 159 -13.68 7.98 -12.12
C THR A 159 -12.57 8.97 -11.84
N ASP A 160 -11.41 8.45 -11.46
CA ASP A 160 -10.29 9.27 -11.02
C ASP A 160 -9.85 10.22 -12.15
N ALA A 161 -9.75 9.72 -13.38
CA ALA A 161 -9.49 10.56 -14.55
C ALA A 161 -10.58 11.62 -14.83
N SER A 162 -11.85 11.41 -14.44
CA SER A 162 -12.94 12.36 -14.73
C SER A 162 -12.75 13.73 -14.07
N VAL A 163 -11.97 13.83 -12.98
CA VAL A 163 -11.65 15.14 -12.36
C VAL A 163 -10.75 16.00 -13.26
N VAL A 164 -10.02 15.37 -14.19
CA VAL A 164 -9.18 16.03 -15.19
C VAL A 164 -9.93 16.23 -16.51
N VAL A 165 -10.74 15.24 -16.91
CA VAL A 165 -11.55 15.30 -18.13
C VAL A 165 -12.60 16.42 -18.05
N GLY A 166 -13.24 16.62 -16.90
CA GLY A 166 -14.29 17.64 -16.72
C GLY A 166 -13.84 19.07 -17.06
N PRO A 167 -12.72 19.55 -16.48
CA PRO A 167 -12.11 20.82 -16.86
C PRO A 167 -11.72 20.91 -18.34
N ALA A 168 -11.16 19.85 -18.91
CA ALA A 168 -10.77 19.82 -20.32
C ALA A 168 -12.00 19.97 -21.25
N ILE A 169 -13.11 19.29 -20.94
CA ILE A 169 -14.40 19.45 -21.65
C ILE A 169 -14.86 20.90 -21.55
N ALA A 170 -14.88 21.49 -20.35
CA ALA A 170 -15.36 22.86 -20.16
C ALA A 170 -14.53 23.90 -20.93
N HIS A 171 -13.20 23.72 -20.97
CA HIS A 171 -12.29 24.65 -21.63
C HIS A 171 -12.30 24.53 -23.16
N HIS A 172 -12.35 23.31 -23.68
CA HIS A 172 -12.30 23.07 -25.14
C HIS A 172 -13.69 23.00 -25.80
N GLY A 173 -14.77 22.88 -25.01
CA GLY A 173 -16.15 22.80 -25.48
C GLY A 173 -16.47 21.48 -26.18
N TRP A 174 -15.85 20.38 -25.75
CA TRP A 174 -16.05 19.06 -26.34
C TRP A 174 -17.47 18.54 -26.13
N LEU A 175 -17.96 17.82 -27.14
CA LEU A 175 -19.24 17.13 -27.13
C LEU A 175 -19.08 15.68 -26.61
N PRO A 176 -20.17 15.04 -26.14
CA PRO A 176 -20.15 13.63 -25.72
C PRO A 176 -19.64 12.63 -26.76
N THR A 177 -19.61 13.01 -28.03
CA THR A 177 -19.17 12.17 -29.15
C THR A 177 -17.75 12.49 -29.63
N ASP A 178 -17.04 13.45 -29.02
CA ASP A 178 -15.66 13.79 -29.37
C ASP A 178 -14.68 12.78 -28.75
N TYR A 179 -14.88 11.50 -29.09
CA TYR A 179 -14.29 10.37 -28.37
C TYR A 179 -12.76 10.39 -28.32
N ASP A 180 -12.09 10.77 -29.39
CA ASP A 180 -10.61 10.82 -29.41
C ASP A 180 -10.08 11.88 -28.44
N ALA A 181 -10.73 13.04 -28.40
CA ALA A 181 -10.34 14.13 -27.51
C ALA A 181 -10.62 13.78 -26.03
N LEU A 182 -11.80 13.20 -25.75
CA LEU A 182 -12.16 12.67 -24.44
C LEU A 182 -11.19 11.58 -23.99
N ALA A 183 -10.82 10.65 -24.87
CA ALA A 183 -9.88 9.57 -24.58
C ALA A 183 -8.48 10.11 -24.29
N GLY A 184 -8.02 11.10 -25.04
CA GLY A 184 -6.77 11.81 -24.77
C GLY A 184 -6.74 12.45 -23.37
N ALA A 185 -7.84 13.09 -22.96
CA ALA A 185 -7.98 13.64 -21.61
C ALA A 185 -8.07 12.56 -20.52
N VAL A 186 -8.71 11.42 -20.79
CA VAL A 186 -8.70 10.27 -19.86
C VAL A 186 -7.28 9.77 -19.64
N VAL A 187 -6.48 9.64 -20.71
CA VAL A 187 -5.07 9.24 -20.61
C VAL A 187 -4.26 10.27 -19.84
N ALA A 188 -4.44 11.57 -20.10
CA ALA A 188 -3.78 12.63 -19.36
C ALA A 188 -4.14 12.59 -17.87
N GLY A 189 -5.43 12.41 -17.56
CA GLY A 189 -5.94 12.25 -16.19
C GLY A 189 -5.32 11.07 -15.49
N HIS A 190 -5.32 9.91 -16.14
CA HIS A 190 -4.70 8.69 -15.62
C HIS A 190 -3.20 8.83 -15.32
N VAL A 191 -2.48 9.68 -16.08
CA VAL A 191 -1.06 9.95 -15.83
C VAL A 191 -0.83 10.89 -14.65
N ILE A 192 -1.70 11.89 -14.45
CA ILE A 192 -1.50 12.87 -13.39
C ILE A 192 -2.23 12.52 -12.09
N GLU A 193 -3.11 11.52 -12.09
CA GLU A 193 -3.71 10.94 -10.88
C GLU A 193 -2.69 10.16 -10.02
N CYS A 194 -3.12 9.68 -8.85
CA CYS A 194 -2.29 8.89 -7.93
C CYS A 194 -0.97 9.53 -7.45
N GLY A 195 -0.89 10.87 -7.43
CA GLY A 195 0.16 11.61 -6.74
C GLY A 195 1.39 11.90 -7.58
N THR A 196 2.58 11.48 -7.14
CA THR A 196 3.87 11.82 -7.76
C THR A 196 4.42 10.73 -8.69
N GLN A 197 3.59 9.79 -9.13
CA GLN A 197 4.07 8.61 -9.87
C GLN A 197 4.71 8.95 -11.21
N ALA A 198 4.08 9.84 -11.99
CA ALA A 198 4.63 10.32 -13.26
C ALA A 198 5.94 11.14 -13.12
N THR A 199 6.33 11.50 -11.89
CA THR A 199 7.59 12.20 -11.58
C THR A 199 8.62 11.32 -10.85
N GLY A 200 8.35 10.02 -10.69
CA GLY A 200 9.27 9.04 -10.09
C GLY A 200 8.82 8.44 -8.76
N GLY A 201 7.64 8.82 -8.25
CA GLY A 201 7.03 8.17 -7.09
C GLY A 201 6.67 6.72 -7.40
N ASN A 202 6.97 5.79 -6.48
CA ASN A 202 6.71 4.36 -6.66
C ASN A 202 7.30 3.72 -7.95
N PHE A 203 8.30 4.38 -8.57
CA PHE A 203 8.89 3.93 -9.82
C PHE A 203 10.05 2.96 -9.57
N SER A 204 9.98 1.75 -10.13
CA SER A 204 11.01 0.72 -9.95
C SER A 204 12.38 1.11 -10.52
N GLY A 205 12.41 1.98 -11.53
CA GLY A 205 13.63 2.55 -12.12
C GLY A 205 14.23 3.72 -11.33
N PHE A 206 13.87 3.93 -10.06
CA PHE A 206 14.38 5.07 -9.26
C PHE A 206 15.91 5.19 -9.27
N ALA A 207 16.65 4.07 -9.28
CA ALA A 207 18.10 4.07 -9.31
C ALA A 207 18.67 4.68 -10.61
N ASP A 208 17.96 4.55 -11.74
CA ASP A 208 18.33 5.21 -13.00
C ASP A 208 18.10 6.72 -12.92
N LEU A 209 17.03 7.18 -12.25
CA LEU A 209 16.81 8.60 -12.00
C LEU A 209 17.95 9.20 -11.16
N PHE A 210 18.40 8.49 -10.12
CA PHE A 210 19.58 8.88 -9.34
C PHE A 210 20.85 8.97 -10.22
N ARG A 211 21.09 7.97 -11.07
CA ARG A 211 22.25 7.96 -11.98
C ARG A 211 22.19 9.07 -13.03
N ALA A 212 20.99 9.41 -13.49
CA ALA A 212 20.75 10.49 -14.45
C ALA A 212 20.82 11.89 -13.82
N GLY A 213 20.98 11.99 -12.49
CA GLY A 213 21.11 13.26 -11.78
C GLY A 213 19.78 13.95 -11.47
N ALA A 214 18.66 13.23 -11.51
CA ALA A 214 17.37 13.78 -11.07
C ALA A 214 17.43 14.19 -9.57
N PRO A 215 16.76 15.27 -9.16
CA PRO A 215 16.75 15.77 -7.78
C PRO A 215 15.90 14.88 -6.84
N MET A 216 16.34 13.65 -6.59
CA MET A 216 15.62 12.64 -5.81
C MET A 216 15.69 12.85 -4.29
N THR A 217 16.48 13.82 -3.82
CA THR A 217 16.57 14.21 -2.39
C THR A 217 15.65 15.37 -2.01
N THR A 218 15.08 16.05 -3.01
CA THR A 218 14.01 17.05 -2.84
C THR A 218 12.67 16.33 -2.94
N PRO A 219 11.63 16.74 -2.19
CA PRO A 219 10.30 16.18 -2.37
C PRO A 219 9.87 16.18 -3.84
N LEU A 220 9.39 15.03 -4.32
CA LEU A 220 8.98 14.89 -5.73
C LEU A 220 7.83 15.86 -6.04
N GLY A 221 7.92 16.52 -7.18
CA GLY A 221 6.85 17.40 -7.67
C GLY A 221 5.64 16.60 -8.11
N PHE A 222 4.44 17.13 -7.91
CA PHE A 222 3.25 16.56 -8.52
C PHE A 222 3.20 16.91 -10.02
N PRO A 223 2.70 16.00 -10.88
CA PRO A 223 2.68 16.21 -12.31
C PRO A 223 1.60 17.22 -12.75
N ILE A 224 1.81 17.77 -13.93
CA ILE A 224 0.93 18.71 -14.63
C ILE A 224 0.69 18.16 -16.03
N ALA A 225 -0.56 18.12 -16.48
CA ALA A 225 -0.93 17.86 -17.86
C ALA A 225 -1.29 19.16 -18.57
N GLU A 226 -0.66 19.41 -19.71
CA GLU A 226 -1.04 20.46 -20.65
C GLU A 226 -1.90 19.84 -21.75
N VAL A 227 -3.21 19.89 -21.59
CA VAL A 227 -4.16 19.22 -22.49
C VAL A 227 -4.53 20.14 -23.65
N ALA A 228 -4.31 19.69 -24.88
CA ALA A 228 -4.63 20.43 -26.10
C ALA A 228 -6.05 20.12 -26.59
N ALA A 229 -6.56 20.97 -27.49
CA ALA A 229 -7.94 20.87 -28.00
C ALA A 229 -8.24 19.59 -28.79
N ASP A 230 -7.23 18.89 -29.29
CA ASP A 230 -7.34 17.59 -29.97
C ASP A 230 -7.20 16.38 -29.02
N GLY A 231 -7.06 16.62 -27.71
CA GLY A 231 -6.84 15.60 -26.69
C GLY A 231 -5.39 15.16 -26.50
N SER A 232 -4.46 15.60 -27.37
CA SER A 232 -3.04 15.39 -27.08
C SER A 232 -2.61 16.17 -25.83
N SER A 233 -1.57 15.71 -25.14
CA SER A 233 -1.11 16.39 -23.94
C SER A 233 0.39 16.35 -23.74
N VAL A 234 0.92 17.28 -22.94
CA VAL A 234 2.29 17.21 -22.43
C VAL A 234 2.26 17.08 -20.92
N ILE A 235 2.91 16.03 -20.41
CA ILE A 235 3.12 15.83 -18.99
C ILE A 235 4.40 16.53 -18.58
N THR A 236 4.32 17.34 -17.54
CA THR A 236 5.44 18.12 -16.97
C THR A 236 5.31 18.21 -15.45
N LYS A 237 6.22 18.95 -14.81
CA LYS A 237 6.16 19.31 -13.39
C LYS A 237 6.67 20.74 -13.18
N HIS A 238 6.43 21.31 -12.01
CA HIS A 238 6.99 22.60 -11.64
C HIS A 238 8.53 22.58 -11.59
N ASP A 239 9.12 23.71 -11.96
CA ASP A 239 10.56 23.92 -11.90
C ASP A 239 11.03 23.91 -10.43
N GLY A 240 12.24 23.41 -10.18
CA GLY A 240 12.81 23.32 -8.82
C GLY A 240 12.24 22.21 -7.93
N THR A 241 11.20 21.49 -8.36
CA THR A 241 10.67 20.31 -7.64
C THR A 241 11.49 19.04 -7.90
N GLY A 242 11.43 18.10 -6.95
CA GLY A 242 12.12 16.82 -7.03
C GLY A 242 11.59 15.89 -8.14
N GLY A 243 12.35 14.84 -8.43
CA GLY A 243 11.96 13.83 -9.42
C GLY A 243 12.26 14.21 -10.87
N ALA A 244 11.73 13.43 -11.80
CA ALA A 244 11.86 13.69 -13.24
C ALA A 244 10.64 13.16 -14.02
N VAL A 245 10.24 13.88 -15.07
CA VAL A 245 9.21 13.42 -16.02
C VAL A 245 9.89 12.87 -17.27
N THR A 246 9.85 11.55 -17.40
CA THR A 246 10.48 10.79 -18.47
C THR A 246 9.45 9.88 -19.14
N VAL A 247 9.75 9.39 -20.34
CA VAL A 247 8.91 8.39 -21.00
C VAL A 247 8.65 7.20 -20.07
N ASP A 248 9.64 6.74 -19.29
CA ASP A 248 9.48 5.59 -18.40
C ASP A 248 8.61 5.89 -17.18
N THR A 249 8.71 7.08 -16.57
CA THR A 249 7.85 7.45 -15.44
C THR A 249 6.40 7.64 -15.87
N VAL A 250 6.16 8.22 -17.06
CA VAL A 250 4.82 8.32 -17.66
C VAL A 250 4.29 6.94 -18.06
N THR A 251 5.14 6.08 -18.62
CA THR A 251 4.77 4.69 -18.97
C THR A 251 4.41 3.89 -17.73
N ALA A 252 5.16 4.03 -16.64
CA ALA A 252 4.90 3.33 -15.39
C ALA A 252 3.50 3.63 -14.86
N GLN A 253 3.10 4.91 -14.87
CA GLN A 253 1.75 5.30 -14.48
C GLN A 253 0.69 4.83 -15.49
N LEU A 254 0.94 4.88 -16.80
CA LEU A 254 0.01 4.36 -17.81
C LEU A 254 -0.29 2.87 -17.72
N LEU A 255 0.65 2.09 -17.15
CA LEU A 255 0.50 0.66 -16.93
C LEU A 255 -0.10 0.32 -15.56
N TYR A 256 -0.35 1.32 -14.72
CA TYR A 256 -0.93 1.15 -13.39
C TYR A 256 -2.44 0.95 -13.48
N GLU A 257 -3.00 -0.02 -12.76
CA GLU A 257 -4.46 -0.25 -12.65
C GLU A 257 -5.27 -0.44 -13.96
N ILE A 258 -4.60 -0.79 -15.06
CA ILE A 258 -5.26 -1.13 -16.32
C ILE A 258 -5.65 -2.62 -16.38
N GLN A 259 -6.82 -2.91 -16.97
CA GLN A 259 -7.33 -4.29 -17.10
C GLN A 259 -7.12 -4.90 -18.49
N SER A 260 -7.14 -4.07 -19.54
CA SER A 260 -6.99 -4.49 -20.93
C SER A 260 -6.54 -3.30 -21.79
N THR A 261 -6.42 -3.48 -23.11
CA THR A 261 -6.18 -2.37 -24.04
C THR A 261 -7.38 -1.42 -24.17
N ARG A 262 -8.56 -1.80 -23.66
CA ARG A 262 -9.74 -0.95 -23.55
C ARG A 262 -9.88 -0.48 -22.11
N TYR A 263 -9.73 0.83 -21.91
CA TYR A 263 -9.92 1.46 -20.61
C TYR A 263 -11.30 2.11 -20.55
N LEU A 264 -12.15 1.57 -19.68
CA LEU A 264 -13.57 1.92 -19.60
C LEU A 264 -13.76 3.13 -18.69
N ASN A 265 -14.13 4.27 -19.26
CA ASN A 265 -14.56 5.47 -18.54
C ASN A 265 -16.04 5.75 -18.84
N PRO A 266 -16.86 6.24 -17.89
CA PRO A 266 -18.27 6.58 -18.12
C PRO A 266 -18.53 7.51 -19.30
N ASP A 267 -17.56 8.34 -19.69
CA ASP A 267 -17.69 9.29 -20.81
C ASP A 267 -17.16 8.73 -22.14
N VAL A 268 -16.18 7.81 -22.11
CA VAL A 268 -15.53 7.26 -23.31
C VAL A 268 -14.84 5.93 -23.02
N THR A 269 -14.78 5.02 -23.99
CA THR A 269 -13.87 3.86 -23.91
C THR A 269 -12.56 4.20 -24.62
N THR A 270 -11.46 4.28 -23.87
CA THR A 270 -10.13 4.67 -24.38
C THR A 270 -9.36 3.45 -24.91
N ARG A 271 -8.70 3.59 -26.06
CA ARG A 271 -7.82 2.58 -26.65
C ARG A 271 -6.37 2.80 -26.20
N LEU A 272 -5.94 2.12 -25.14
CA LEU A 272 -4.57 2.27 -24.63
C LEU A 272 -3.49 1.81 -25.63
N ASP A 273 -3.83 0.91 -26.56
CA ASP A 273 -2.95 0.46 -27.65
C ASP A 273 -2.71 1.52 -28.74
N SER A 274 -3.48 2.61 -28.74
CA SER A 274 -3.29 3.75 -29.64
C SER A 274 -2.27 4.78 -29.13
N VAL A 275 -2.01 4.79 -27.81
CA VAL A 275 -1.19 5.81 -27.15
C VAL A 275 0.23 5.83 -27.70
N ARG A 276 0.79 7.04 -27.90
CA ARG A 276 2.18 7.27 -28.28
C ARG A 276 2.81 8.24 -27.30
N LEU A 277 4.00 7.88 -26.81
CA LEU A 277 4.80 8.72 -25.93
C LEU A 277 6.05 9.22 -26.66
N ARG A 278 6.39 10.49 -26.48
CA ARG A 278 7.63 11.06 -27.01
C ARG A 278 8.24 12.02 -25.99
N GLN A 279 9.52 11.81 -25.66
CA GLN A 279 10.26 12.81 -24.89
C GLN A 279 10.38 14.09 -25.73
N GLN A 280 9.76 15.18 -25.28
CA GLN A 280 9.80 16.46 -25.98
C GLN A 280 10.97 17.32 -25.52
N ALA A 281 11.24 17.32 -24.21
CA ALA A 281 12.34 18.03 -23.56
C ALA A 281 12.61 17.41 -22.18
N PRO A 282 13.66 17.81 -21.42
CA PRO A 282 13.79 17.44 -20.02
C PRO A 282 12.51 17.76 -19.25
N ASP A 283 12.04 16.83 -18.42
CA ASP A 283 10.78 16.93 -17.68
C ASP A 283 9.51 17.18 -18.52
N ARG A 284 9.55 16.90 -19.84
CA ARG A 284 8.38 17.07 -20.72
C ARG A 284 8.18 15.87 -21.65
N VAL A 285 7.07 15.17 -21.47
CA VAL A 285 6.69 14.00 -22.27
C VAL A 285 5.37 14.27 -22.96
N GLU A 286 5.37 14.21 -24.29
CA GLU A 286 4.17 14.31 -25.11
C GLU A 286 3.43 12.96 -25.15
N ILE A 287 2.12 13.03 -25.01
CA ILE A 287 1.16 11.95 -25.24
C ILE A 287 0.31 12.32 -26.47
N SER A 288 0.28 11.45 -27.47
CA SER A 288 -0.46 11.69 -28.72
C SER A 288 -1.04 10.40 -29.31
N GLY A 289 -1.88 10.57 -30.34
CA GLY A 289 -2.45 9.45 -31.10
C GLY A 289 -3.50 8.63 -30.36
N VAL A 290 -4.00 9.13 -29.22
CA VAL A 290 -5.01 8.46 -28.41
C VAL A 290 -6.34 8.46 -29.15
N THR A 291 -6.95 7.29 -29.28
CA THR A 291 -8.30 7.14 -29.87
C THR A 291 -9.30 6.60 -28.87
N GLY A 292 -10.55 6.99 -29.04
CA GLY A 292 -11.68 6.59 -28.21
C GLY A 292 -12.80 5.96 -29.02
N CYS A 293 -13.70 5.27 -28.33
CA CYS A 293 -15.01 4.90 -28.86
C CYS A 293 -16.10 5.13 -27.82
N ALA A 294 -17.34 4.84 -28.19
CA ALA A 294 -18.49 4.99 -27.32
C ALA A 294 -18.26 4.41 -25.90
N PRO A 295 -18.81 5.04 -24.86
CA PRO A 295 -18.65 4.60 -23.47
C PRO A 295 -19.30 3.24 -23.20
N PRO A 296 -19.02 2.60 -22.05
CA PRO A 296 -19.70 1.37 -21.66
C PRO A 296 -21.18 1.62 -21.33
N GLU A 297 -22.03 0.64 -21.66
CA GLU A 297 -23.47 0.65 -21.38
C GLU A 297 -23.78 0.61 -19.87
N ARG A 298 -22.91 -0.02 -19.08
CA ARG A 298 -23.06 -0.19 -17.64
C ARG A 298 -22.01 0.61 -16.87
N LEU A 299 -22.38 1.11 -15.70
CA LEU A 299 -21.48 1.81 -14.80
C LEU A 299 -20.92 0.84 -13.76
N LYS A 300 -19.62 0.96 -13.48
CA LYS A 300 -18.97 0.28 -12.35
C LYS A 300 -19.54 0.86 -11.05
N VAL A 301 -19.72 0.01 -10.04
CA VAL A 301 -20.12 0.38 -8.68
C VAL A 301 -19.10 -0.17 -7.69
N ALA A 302 -18.62 0.70 -6.81
CA ALA A 302 -17.82 0.31 -5.64
C ALA A 302 -18.75 -0.08 -4.50
N VAL A 303 -18.89 -1.38 -4.24
CA VAL A 303 -19.71 -1.89 -3.12
C VAL A 303 -18.78 -2.32 -1.99
N ASN A 304 -18.99 -1.75 -0.80
CA ASN A 304 -18.31 -2.17 0.41
C ASN A 304 -19.30 -2.75 1.40
N THR A 305 -19.01 -3.94 1.93
CA THR A 305 -19.76 -4.59 3.01
C THR A 305 -18.83 -4.86 4.19
N LEU A 306 -19.40 -5.12 5.37
CA LEU A 306 -18.63 -5.58 6.53
C LEU A 306 -18.46 -7.10 6.44
N GLY A 307 -17.21 -7.58 6.39
CA GLY A 307 -16.89 -9.01 6.31
C GLY A 307 -16.88 -9.75 7.66
N GLY A 308 -17.18 -9.05 8.75
CA GLY A 308 -17.01 -9.53 10.12
C GLY A 308 -15.72 -9.01 10.74
N TYR A 309 -15.07 -9.84 11.55
CA TYR A 309 -13.90 -9.49 12.34
C TYR A 309 -12.70 -10.36 11.97
N ARG A 310 -11.50 -9.83 12.22
CA ARG A 310 -10.24 -10.55 12.12
C ARG A 310 -9.35 -10.28 13.34
N ASN A 311 -8.54 -11.26 13.70
CA ASN A 311 -7.44 -11.09 14.63
C ASN A 311 -6.24 -11.93 14.17
N GLN A 312 -5.03 -11.58 14.60
CA GLN A 312 -3.84 -12.32 14.24
C GLN A 312 -2.86 -12.47 15.40
N VAL A 313 -2.10 -13.55 15.35
CA VAL A 313 -0.98 -13.82 16.24
C VAL A 313 0.24 -14.15 15.38
N GLU A 314 1.36 -13.50 15.66
CA GLU A 314 2.62 -13.73 14.97
C GLU A 314 3.61 -14.41 15.91
N PHE A 315 4.14 -15.55 15.45
CA PHE A 315 5.13 -16.36 16.14
C PHE A 315 6.47 -16.21 15.43
N VAL A 316 7.53 -16.03 16.22
CA VAL A 316 8.90 -15.93 15.71
C VAL A 316 9.55 -17.30 15.83
N LEU A 317 9.89 -17.91 14.69
CA LEU A 317 10.61 -19.18 14.67
C LEU A 317 12.08 -18.89 14.32
N THR A 318 12.97 -19.02 15.29
CA THR A 318 14.41 -18.73 15.12
C THR A 318 15.21 -20.01 14.89
N GLY A 319 16.17 -19.97 13.98
CA GLY A 319 17.24 -20.95 13.86
C GLY A 319 16.88 -22.22 13.09
N LEU A 320 17.26 -23.38 13.64
CA LEU A 320 17.11 -24.68 12.96
C LEU A 320 15.67 -25.19 13.02
N ASP A 321 15.36 -26.17 12.17
CA ASP A 321 14.12 -26.98 12.24
C ASP A 321 12.81 -26.16 12.14
N ILE A 322 12.84 -25.04 11.40
CA ILE A 322 11.73 -24.09 11.27
C ILE A 322 10.40 -24.78 10.92
N ASP A 323 10.41 -25.67 9.92
CA ASP A 323 9.18 -26.33 9.47
C ASP A 323 8.63 -27.27 10.55
N ALA A 324 9.50 -28.01 11.23
CA ALA A 324 9.10 -28.88 12.34
C ALA A 324 8.54 -28.07 13.53
N LYS A 325 9.11 -26.89 13.82
CA LYS A 325 8.58 -25.97 14.83
C LYS A 325 7.20 -25.46 14.45
N ALA A 326 7.01 -25.07 13.18
CA ALA A 326 5.73 -24.61 12.66
C ALA A 326 4.66 -25.70 12.72
N GLU A 327 4.99 -26.91 12.27
CA GLU A 327 4.09 -28.08 12.34
C GLU A 327 3.72 -28.42 13.78
N TRP A 328 4.70 -28.43 14.70
CA TRP A 328 4.43 -28.69 16.11
C TRP A 328 3.49 -27.64 16.70
N LEU A 329 3.77 -26.35 16.49
CA LEU A 329 2.91 -25.28 16.97
C LEU A 329 1.49 -25.37 16.41
N ARG A 330 1.34 -25.63 15.10
CA ARG A 330 0.02 -25.85 14.46
C ARG A 330 -0.72 -26.99 15.15
N SER A 331 -0.07 -28.14 15.32
CA SER A 331 -0.68 -29.30 15.98
C SER A 331 -1.12 -29.02 17.42
N GLN A 332 -0.45 -28.11 18.12
CA GLN A 332 -0.81 -27.71 19.49
C GLN A 332 -1.97 -26.72 19.56
N LEU A 333 -2.30 -26.04 18.45
CA LEU A 333 -3.38 -25.06 18.32
C LEU A 333 -4.59 -25.61 17.56
N ASP A 334 -4.40 -26.64 16.75
CA ASP A 334 -5.47 -27.31 16.01
C ASP A 334 -6.58 -27.77 16.97
N GLY A 335 -7.82 -27.40 16.65
CA GLY A 335 -8.99 -27.68 17.48
C GLY A 335 -9.12 -26.86 18.77
N ARG A 336 -8.18 -25.96 19.08
CA ARG A 336 -8.24 -25.06 20.26
C ARG A 336 -8.64 -23.63 19.91
N LEU A 337 -8.52 -23.23 18.64
CA LEU A 337 -8.89 -21.91 18.17
C LEU A 337 -10.39 -21.86 17.89
N ALA A 338 -11.09 -20.92 18.53
CA ALA A 338 -12.54 -20.78 18.39
C ALA A 338 -13.00 -20.09 17.09
N ALA A 339 -12.09 -19.46 16.35
CA ALA A 339 -12.40 -18.73 15.13
C ALA A 339 -12.97 -19.67 14.05
N LYS A 340 -13.99 -19.19 13.33
CA LYS A 340 -14.62 -19.94 12.22
C LYS A 340 -13.66 -20.28 11.09
N GLU A 341 -12.76 -19.36 10.73
CA GLU A 341 -11.72 -19.55 9.72
C GLU A 341 -10.36 -19.24 10.34
N VAL A 342 -9.38 -20.12 10.11
CA VAL A 342 -7.98 -19.92 10.49
C VAL A 342 -7.09 -20.10 9.28
N VAL A 343 -6.26 -19.10 9.00
CA VAL A 343 -5.31 -19.09 7.88
C VAL A 343 -3.90 -18.95 8.43
N TRP A 344 -2.99 -19.78 7.93
CA TRP A 344 -1.58 -19.72 8.27
C TRP A 344 -0.77 -19.15 7.11
N THR A 345 0.13 -18.21 7.39
CA THR A 345 1.12 -17.72 6.43
C THR A 345 2.50 -17.71 7.06
N GLN A 346 3.56 -17.87 6.26
CA GLN A 346 4.93 -17.92 6.75
C GLN A 346 5.83 -17.12 5.82
N THR A 347 6.73 -16.31 6.39
CA THR A 347 7.78 -15.67 5.58
C THR A 347 8.78 -16.72 5.08
N PRO A 348 9.33 -16.59 3.87
CA PRO A 348 10.35 -17.52 3.38
C PRO A 348 11.51 -17.65 4.37
N ALA A 349 11.92 -18.89 4.65
CA ALA A 349 13.12 -19.14 5.43
C ALA A 349 14.35 -18.63 4.67
N ARG A 350 15.17 -17.82 5.32
CA ARG A 350 16.48 -17.45 4.79
C ARG A 350 17.43 -18.60 5.09
N SER A 351 17.99 -19.22 4.05
CA SER A 351 19.04 -20.23 4.21
C SER A 351 20.38 -19.54 4.48
N GLY A 352 21.15 -20.04 5.44
CA GLY A 352 22.53 -19.61 5.67
C GLY A 352 22.90 -19.27 7.11
N ASP A 353 24.15 -18.87 7.29
CA ASP A 353 24.75 -18.44 8.56
C ASP A 353 24.38 -16.97 8.83
N ALA A 354 23.22 -16.73 9.43
CA ALA A 354 22.74 -15.36 9.64
C ALA A 354 23.52 -14.61 10.73
N ASP A 355 23.93 -13.38 10.42
CA ASP A 355 24.71 -12.53 11.33
C ASP A 355 23.88 -11.77 12.37
N THR A 356 22.56 -11.84 12.29
CA THR A 356 21.62 -11.28 13.27
C THR A 356 20.56 -12.31 13.70
N GLU A 357 20.00 -12.13 14.90
CA GLU A 357 18.94 -13.00 15.42
C GLU A 357 17.68 -12.93 14.55
N GLU A 358 17.32 -11.73 14.10
CA GLU A 358 16.21 -11.49 13.17
C GLU A 358 16.46 -12.15 11.81
N GLY A 359 17.70 -12.07 11.29
CA GLY A 359 18.08 -12.71 10.03
C GLY A 359 18.02 -14.24 10.08
N ALA A 360 18.14 -14.82 11.28
CA ALA A 360 17.99 -16.25 11.55
C ALA A 360 16.53 -16.65 11.83
N SER A 361 15.58 -15.71 11.80
CA SER A 361 14.19 -15.94 12.19
C SER A 361 13.23 -15.85 11.02
N VAL A 362 12.11 -16.56 11.13
CA VAL A 362 10.94 -16.41 10.26
C VAL A 362 9.71 -16.04 11.07
N ILE A 363 8.78 -15.35 10.43
CA ILE A 363 7.47 -15.04 11.00
C ILE A 363 6.45 -16.05 10.49
N LEU A 364 5.85 -16.80 11.42
CA LEU A 364 4.66 -17.61 11.18
C LEU A 364 3.44 -16.86 11.73
N ARG A 365 2.47 -16.57 10.86
CA ARG A 365 1.24 -15.84 11.22
C ARG A 365 0.05 -16.79 11.27
N CYS A 366 -0.69 -16.74 12.37
CA CYS A 366 -2.02 -17.34 12.52
C CYS A 366 -3.06 -16.23 12.43
N ILE A 367 -3.90 -16.25 11.40
CA ILE A 367 -4.92 -15.24 11.15
C ILE A 367 -6.28 -15.89 11.33
N GLY A 368 -7.07 -15.39 12.28
CA GLY A 368 -8.45 -15.81 12.49
C GLY A 368 -9.42 -14.84 11.84
N LYS A 369 -10.49 -15.36 11.22
CA LYS A 369 -11.65 -14.58 10.80
C LYS A 369 -12.94 -15.21 11.33
N ASP A 370 -13.88 -14.34 11.68
CA ASP A 370 -15.16 -14.76 12.26
C ASP A 370 -16.21 -13.66 12.04
N PRO A 371 -17.50 -14.00 11.80
CA PRO A 371 -18.57 -13.00 11.77
C PRO A 371 -18.69 -12.19 13.06
N GLU A 372 -18.33 -12.78 14.21
CA GLU A 372 -18.43 -12.17 15.53
C GLU A 372 -17.04 -11.88 16.14
N PRO A 373 -16.87 -10.82 16.94
CA PRO A 373 -15.57 -10.52 17.55
C PRO A 373 -15.24 -11.47 18.71
N GLY A 374 -16.24 -12.10 19.34
CA GLY A 374 -16.08 -12.93 20.53
C GLY A 374 -15.07 -14.08 20.35
N PRO A 375 -15.24 -14.97 19.35
CA PRO A 375 -14.33 -16.08 19.09
C PRO A 375 -12.88 -15.65 18.85
N LEU A 376 -12.68 -14.44 18.29
CA LEU A 376 -11.37 -13.89 17.96
C LEU A 376 -10.67 -13.14 19.11
N GLY A 377 -11.32 -13.05 20.28
CA GLY A 377 -10.76 -12.43 21.48
C GLY A 377 -9.84 -13.37 22.27
N LYS A 378 -10.10 -13.49 23.58
CA LYS A 378 -9.39 -14.43 24.45
C LYS A 378 -9.46 -15.90 23.99
N PRO A 379 -10.58 -16.41 23.43
CA PRO A 379 -10.64 -17.78 22.93
C PRO A 379 -9.67 -18.09 21.77
N PHE A 380 -9.27 -17.08 20.99
CA PHE A 380 -8.28 -17.22 19.92
C PHE A 380 -6.85 -16.97 20.42
N THR A 381 -6.66 -15.90 21.21
CA THR A 381 -5.34 -15.46 21.65
C THR A 381 -4.81 -16.20 22.88
N GLY A 382 -5.69 -16.63 23.78
CA GLY A 382 -5.35 -17.36 25.00
C GLY A 382 -4.58 -18.67 24.72
N PRO A 383 -5.09 -19.58 23.88
CA PRO A 383 -4.39 -20.80 23.51
C PRO A 383 -2.98 -20.55 22.94
N ALA A 384 -2.78 -19.47 22.18
CA ALA A 384 -1.48 -19.10 21.65
C ALA A 384 -0.51 -18.62 22.74
N VAL A 385 -0.98 -17.81 23.69
CA VAL A 385 -0.17 -17.31 24.81
C VAL A 385 0.20 -18.43 25.78
N GLU A 386 -0.70 -19.38 26.04
CA GLU A 386 -0.45 -20.52 26.92
C GLU A 386 0.72 -21.39 26.44
N LEU A 387 1.03 -21.36 25.14
CA LEU A 387 2.14 -22.11 24.55
C LEU A 387 3.51 -21.44 24.73
N ALA A 388 3.58 -20.21 25.26
CA ALA A 388 4.82 -19.44 25.31
C ALA A 388 5.97 -20.12 26.07
N LEU A 389 5.66 -21.01 27.02
CA LEU A 389 6.66 -21.79 27.77
C LEU A 389 6.52 -23.31 27.55
N ALA A 390 5.65 -23.74 26.63
CA ALA A 390 5.23 -25.13 26.46
C ALA A 390 5.29 -25.62 25.00
N SER A 391 6.03 -24.90 24.15
CA SER A 391 6.10 -25.16 22.71
C SER A 391 7.57 -25.12 22.22
N TYR A 392 7.77 -24.78 20.95
CA TYR A 392 9.05 -24.77 20.26
C TYR A 392 10.13 -23.97 21.01
N PRO A 393 11.42 -24.37 20.90
CA PRO A 393 12.50 -23.66 21.57
C PRO A 393 12.65 -22.26 20.98
N GLY A 394 12.88 -21.30 21.87
CA GLY A 394 13.00 -19.90 21.50
C GLY A 394 11.68 -19.19 21.21
N PHE A 395 10.57 -19.70 21.72
CA PHE A 395 9.27 -19.03 21.60
C PHE A 395 9.34 -17.56 21.99
N THR A 396 9.06 -16.70 21.02
CA THR A 396 8.83 -15.28 21.22
C THR A 396 7.81 -14.78 20.19
N MET A 397 7.19 -13.64 20.46
CA MET A 397 6.12 -13.06 19.66
C MET A 397 6.47 -11.61 19.34
N THR A 398 6.04 -11.10 18.19
CA THR A 398 6.36 -9.72 17.77
C THR A 398 5.61 -8.68 18.59
N THR A 399 4.42 -9.02 19.07
CA THR A 399 3.55 -8.12 19.84
C THR A 399 2.66 -8.89 20.81
N PRO A 400 2.22 -8.27 21.92
CA PRO A 400 1.16 -8.82 22.76
C PRO A 400 -0.15 -9.03 21.97
N PRO A 401 -1.02 -9.97 22.41
CA PRO A 401 -2.32 -10.18 21.78
C PRO A 401 -3.13 -8.90 21.58
N GLN A 402 -3.61 -8.69 20.36
CA GLN A 402 -4.44 -7.55 19.99
C GLN A 402 -5.94 -7.89 20.13
N LYS A 403 -6.77 -6.84 20.16
CA LYS A 403 -8.23 -6.99 20.06
C LYS A 403 -8.61 -7.31 18.61
N PRO A 404 -9.68 -8.10 18.39
CA PRO A 404 -10.23 -8.27 17.06
C PRO A 404 -10.69 -6.94 16.48
N SER A 405 -10.53 -6.80 15.17
CA SER A 405 -10.90 -5.59 14.42
C SER A 405 -11.84 -5.95 13.28
N PRO A 406 -12.84 -5.12 12.96
CA PRO A 406 -13.68 -5.34 11.79
C PRO A 406 -12.85 -5.20 10.51
N TYR A 407 -13.26 -5.89 9.44
CA TYR A 407 -12.69 -5.69 8.11
C TYR A 407 -13.81 -5.52 7.08
N GLY A 408 -13.56 -4.67 6.08
CA GLY A 408 -14.48 -4.52 4.95
C GLY A 408 -14.13 -5.44 3.80
N VAL A 409 -15.13 -5.74 2.98
CA VAL A 409 -15.00 -6.45 1.71
C VAL A 409 -15.41 -5.50 0.61
N TYR A 410 -14.50 -5.28 -0.33
CA TYR A 410 -14.78 -4.56 -1.57
C TYR A 410 -15.19 -5.53 -2.66
N THR A 411 -16.30 -5.25 -3.34
CA THR A 411 -16.77 -6.00 -4.50
C THR A 411 -17.04 -5.01 -5.64
N PRO A 412 -16.38 -5.17 -6.80
CA PRO A 412 -16.77 -4.43 -7.99
C PRO A 412 -18.09 -5.02 -8.52
N ALA A 413 -19.10 -4.16 -8.70
CA ALA A 413 -20.37 -4.50 -9.33
C ALA A 413 -20.61 -3.60 -10.55
N TYR A 414 -21.66 -3.89 -11.32
CA TYR A 414 -22.05 -3.10 -12.47
C TYR A 414 -23.56 -2.91 -12.48
N VAL A 415 -24.04 -1.72 -12.83
CA VAL A 415 -25.48 -1.41 -12.95
C VAL A 415 -25.77 -0.76 -14.30
N ASP A 416 -27.01 -0.87 -14.74
CA ASP A 416 -27.49 -0.13 -15.91
C ASP A 416 -27.53 1.36 -15.57
N ARG A 417 -27.16 2.22 -16.53
CA ARG A 417 -27.14 3.68 -16.34
C ARG A 417 -28.47 4.25 -15.90
N SER A 418 -29.58 3.65 -16.34
CA SER A 418 -30.94 4.01 -15.92
C SER A 418 -31.20 3.86 -14.42
N SER A 419 -30.35 3.15 -13.69
CA SER A 419 -30.40 3.03 -12.23
C SER A 419 -29.67 4.16 -11.49
N VAL A 420 -29.03 5.09 -12.22
CA VAL A 420 -28.15 6.13 -11.70
C VAL A 420 -28.58 7.50 -12.24
N GLU A 421 -28.97 8.42 -11.36
CA GLU A 421 -29.31 9.80 -11.75
C GLU A 421 -28.10 10.74 -11.58
N HIS A 422 -27.20 10.78 -12.57
CA HIS A 422 -26.05 11.68 -12.54
C HIS A 422 -26.51 13.14 -12.51
N THR A 423 -26.24 13.84 -11.42
CA THR A 423 -26.72 15.19 -11.20
C THR A 423 -25.59 16.12 -10.77
N VAL A 424 -25.59 17.34 -11.31
CA VAL A 424 -24.83 18.47 -10.77
C VAL A 424 -25.76 19.46 -10.07
N VAL A 425 -25.33 19.95 -8.91
CA VAL A 425 -25.92 21.11 -8.23
C VAL A 425 -24.93 22.26 -8.34
N HIS A 426 -25.37 23.31 -9.02
CA HIS A 426 -24.56 24.48 -9.34
C HIS A 426 -24.42 25.42 -8.14
N HIS A 427 -23.46 26.35 -8.22
CA HIS A 427 -23.17 27.31 -7.14
C HIS A 427 -24.33 28.25 -6.79
N ASP A 428 -25.29 28.42 -7.71
CA ASP A 428 -26.53 29.18 -7.50
C ASP A 428 -27.69 28.33 -6.95
N GLY A 429 -27.42 27.06 -6.63
CA GLY A 429 -28.40 26.08 -6.12
C GLY A 429 -29.25 25.41 -7.20
N THR A 430 -29.09 25.77 -8.47
CA THR A 430 -29.83 25.09 -9.55
C THR A 430 -29.34 23.65 -9.73
N ARG A 431 -30.28 22.73 -9.96
CA ARG A 431 -30.02 21.30 -10.15
C ARG A 431 -30.19 20.92 -11.62
N GLU A 432 -29.25 20.18 -12.16
CA GLU A 432 -29.23 19.71 -13.55
C GLU A 432 -28.92 18.22 -13.60
N VAL A 433 -29.78 17.45 -14.26
CA VAL A 433 -29.53 16.03 -14.54
C VAL A 433 -28.72 15.94 -15.82
N ILE A 434 -27.59 15.26 -15.75
CA ILE A 434 -26.70 15.04 -16.89
C ILE A 434 -27.27 13.90 -17.74
N ALA A 435 -27.43 14.14 -19.03
CA ALA A 435 -27.96 13.15 -19.95
C ALA A 435 -26.97 11.98 -20.16
N ASP A 436 -27.53 10.77 -20.29
CA ASP A 436 -26.75 9.59 -20.66
C ASP A 436 -26.26 9.67 -22.13
N PRO A 437 -25.15 8.97 -22.45
CA PRO A 437 -24.70 8.79 -23.83
C PRO A 437 -25.76 8.13 -24.70
N THR A 438 -25.80 8.48 -25.99
CA THR A 438 -26.74 7.90 -26.96
C THR A 438 -26.22 6.63 -27.64
N GLU A 439 -24.92 6.34 -27.52
CA GLU A 439 -24.24 5.19 -28.13
C GLU A 439 -23.36 4.49 -27.09
N TYR A 440 -23.19 3.17 -27.24
CA TYR A 440 -22.37 2.34 -26.33
C TYR A 440 -21.46 1.38 -27.12
N ALA A 441 -20.29 1.05 -26.56
CA ALA A 441 -19.36 0.08 -27.18
C ALA A 441 -19.80 -1.38 -26.99
N GLU A 442 -19.63 -2.21 -28.02
CA GLU A 442 -19.84 -3.67 -27.96
C GLU A 442 -18.84 -4.33 -26.99
N GLN A 443 -19.32 -5.20 -26.09
CA GLN A 443 -18.49 -5.91 -25.11
C GLN A 443 -17.60 -6.97 -25.78
N VAL A 444 -16.29 -6.93 -25.54
CA VAL A 444 -15.35 -7.99 -25.94
C VAL A 444 -15.20 -8.96 -24.76
N ALA A 445 -15.47 -10.25 -24.98
CA ALA A 445 -15.43 -11.27 -23.94
C ALA A 445 -13.97 -11.59 -23.52
N PRO A 446 -13.71 -11.88 -22.23
CA PRO A 446 -12.38 -12.27 -21.72
C PRO A 446 -11.81 -13.57 -22.31
N GLU A 447 -12.58 -14.31 -23.09
CA GLU A 447 -12.27 -15.66 -23.57
C GLU A 447 -11.33 -15.71 -24.79
N GLU A 448 -10.89 -14.56 -25.33
CA GLU A 448 -10.04 -14.47 -26.53
C GLU A 448 -8.52 -14.40 -26.26
N LEU A 449 -8.08 -14.57 -25.01
CA LEU A 449 -6.65 -14.61 -24.65
C LEU A 449 -6.16 -16.06 -24.51
N ASP A 450 -5.19 -16.46 -25.35
CA ASP A 450 -4.55 -17.79 -25.32
C ASP A 450 -3.79 -18.01 -23.98
N PRO A 451 -4.25 -18.94 -23.11
CA PRO A 451 -3.67 -19.19 -21.79
C PRO A 451 -2.37 -20.02 -21.81
N ASP A 452 -1.89 -20.42 -22.99
CA ASP A 452 -0.71 -21.26 -23.16
C ASP A 452 0.50 -20.56 -23.82
N LEU A 453 0.36 -19.27 -24.16
CA LEU A 453 1.45 -18.47 -24.71
C LEU A 453 2.51 -18.14 -23.62
N GLY A 454 3.64 -18.84 -23.65
CA GLY A 454 4.82 -18.52 -22.80
C GLY A 454 5.26 -19.59 -21.81
N LYS A 455 4.61 -20.76 -21.77
CA LYS A 455 5.09 -21.91 -20.96
C LYS A 455 6.32 -22.57 -21.63
N ARG A 456 7.53 -22.08 -21.36
CA ARG A 456 8.80 -22.78 -21.64
C ARG A 456 9.49 -23.21 -20.34
N PRO A 457 9.98 -24.46 -20.22
CA PRO A 457 10.87 -24.86 -19.13
C PRO A 457 12.26 -24.22 -19.25
N SER A 458 12.89 -23.94 -18.11
CA SER A 458 14.28 -23.45 -18.04
C SER A 458 15.27 -24.49 -18.61
N PRO A 459 16.18 -24.09 -19.52
CA PRO A 459 17.20 -24.99 -20.09
C PRO A 459 18.47 -25.13 -19.24
N TYR A 460 18.52 -24.58 -18.02
CA TYR A 460 19.72 -24.57 -17.19
C TYR A 460 19.62 -25.59 -16.04
N PRO A 461 20.45 -26.65 -16.01
CA PRO A 461 20.55 -27.52 -14.84
C PRO A 461 21.24 -26.78 -13.67
N ALA A 462 20.72 -26.99 -12.46
CA ALA A 462 21.31 -26.45 -11.24
C ALA A 462 22.69 -27.09 -10.97
N PRO A 463 23.68 -26.32 -10.46
CA PRO A 463 25.00 -26.87 -10.11
C PRO A 463 24.91 -27.91 -8.99
N ALA A 464 25.82 -28.88 -9.03
CA ALA A 464 26.02 -29.84 -7.94
C ALA A 464 26.99 -29.27 -6.89
N ASP A 465 26.61 -29.35 -5.62
CA ASP A 465 27.43 -28.90 -4.49
C ASP A 465 28.59 -29.87 -4.18
N THR A 466 29.70 -29.32 -3.68
CA THR A 466 30.89 -30.07 -3.21
C THR A 466 31.16 -29.90 -1.71
N ILE A 467 31.67 -30.97 -1.10
CA ILE A 467 31.77 -31.18 0.35
C ILE A 467 32.88 -30.34 1.02
N THR A 468 32.47 -29.49 1.97
CA THR A 468 33.27 -29.05 3.13
C THR A 468 32.40 -29.17 4.39
N ARG A 469 32.87 -29.77 5.51
CA ARG A 469 32.03 -29.92 6.73
C ARG A 469 32.04 -28.64 7.57
N ARG A 470 31.29 -27.66 7.08
CA ARG A 470 30.73 -26.55 7.84
C ARG A 470 29.30 -26.98 8.21
N MET A 471 29.00 -27.08 9.50
CA MET A 471 27.69 -27.56 9.98
C MET A 471 27.16 -26.63 11.07
N PRO A 472 25.83 -26.57 11.27
CA PRO A 472 25.26 -25.83 12.39
C PRO A 472 25.82 -26.35 13.71
N LEU A 473 26.13 -25.45 14.65
CA LEU A 473 26.52 -25.82 16.02
C LEU A 473 25.47 -26.77 16.65
N GLY A 474 24.20 -26.55 16.31
CA GLY A 474 23.05 -27.32 16.74
C GLY A 474 23.00 -28.78 16.29
N THR A 475 23.99 -29.26 15.51
CA THR A 475 24.10 -30.66 15.04
C THR A 475 24.07 -31.66 16.19
N PHE A 476 24.82 -31.40 17.27
CA PHE A 476 24.78 -32.19 18.50
C PHE A 476 24.80 -31.32 19.77
N VAL A 477 24.68 -29.99 19.63
CA VAL A 477 24.61 -29.06 20.75
C VAL A 477 23.18 -28.54 20.88
N HIS A 478 22.61 -28.68 22.06
CA HIS A 478 21.37 -28.04 22.44
C HIS A 478 21.65 -26.71 23.13
N ALA A 479 20.63 -25.84 23.15
CA ALA A 479 20.74 -24.52 23.71
C ALA A 479 19.45 -24.10 24.39
N ARG A 480 19.59 -23.20 25.37
CA ARG A 480 18.49 -22.47 25.98
C ARG A 480 18.99 -21.10 26.37
N SER A 481 18.16 -20.09 26.17
CA SER A 481 18.51 -18.72 26.49
C SER A 481 17.33 -17.97 27.11
N GLY A 482 17.65 -16.84 27.72
CA GLY A 482 16.67 -15.96 28.32
C GLY A 482 17.33 -14.74 28.97
N ASP A 483 16.50 -13.79 29.36
CA ASP A 483 16.89 -12.56 30.01
C ASP A 483 17.39 -12.76 31.45
N LYS A 484 18.30 -11.87 31.86
CA LYS A 484 18.69 -11.64 33.25
C LYS A 484 18.79 -10.15 33.51
N GLY A 485 17.64 -9.47 33.50
CA GLY A 485 17.61 -8.00 33.51
C GLY A 485 18.07 -7.46 32.15
N GLY A 486 19.08 -6.60 32.15
CA GLY A 486 19.70 -6.09 30.92
C GLY A 486 20.62 -7.09 30.20
N ASP A 487 20.96 -8.19 30.87
CA ASP A 487 21.88 -9.20 30.35
C ASP A 487 21.12 -10.35 29.67
N ALA A 488 21.81 -11.07 28.77
CA ALA A 488 21.30 -12.31 28.19
C ALA A 488 22.10 -13.52 28.70
N ASN A 489 21.37 -14.56 29.07
CA ASN A 489 21.93 -15.86 29.42
C ASN A 489 21.82 -16.82 28.23
N LEU A 490 22.90 -17.56 27.97
CA LEU A 490 22.99 -18.57 26.92
C LEU A 490 23.64 -19.85 27.48
N GLY A 491 22.83 -20.88 27.69
CA GLY A 491 23.32 -22.22 28.03
C GLY A 491 23.45 -23.09 26.79
N LEU A 492 24.61 -23.75 26.63
CA LEU A 492 24.91 -24.69 25.55
C LEU A 492 25.31 -26.04 26.14
N TRP A 493 24.80 -27.16 25.61
CA TRP A 493 25.19 -28.49 26.09
C TRP A 493 25.19 -29.54 24.99
N VAL A 494 26.06 -30.53 25.12
CA VAL A 494 26.09 -31.67 24.20
C VAL A 494 24.87 -32.56 24.46
N LYS A 495 24.15 -32.91 23.39
CA LYS A 495 23.03 -33.85 23.43
C LYS A 495 23.49 -35.18 24.00
N ASN A 496 22.74 -35.70 24.98
CA ASN A 496 22.92 -37.05 25.47
C ASN A 496 22.13 -38.03 24.60
N ASP A 497 22.72 -38.43 23.47
CA ASP A 497 22.12 -39.29 22.45
C ASP A 497 22.59 -40.76 22.55
N GLY A 498 23.34 -41.11 23.60
CA GLY A 498 23.97 -42.43 23.75
C GLY A 498 25.16 -42.66 22.81
N SER A 499 25.66 -41.63 22.12
CA SER A 499 26.82 -41.75 21.24
C SER A 499 28.09 -42.06 22.03
N PRO A 500 28.95 -42.98 21.55
CA PRO A 500 30.28 -43.19 22.14
C PRO A 500 31.18 -41.95 22.02
N LYS A 501 30.77 -40.95 21.23
CA LYS A 501 31.48 -39.68 21.03
C LYS A 501 31.14 -38.61 22.07
N TYR A 502 30.25 -38.88 23.03
CA TYR A 502 29.75 -37.87 23.98
C TYR A 502 30.87 -37.11 24.70
N GLU A 503 31.81 -37.83 25.33
CA GLU A 503 32.93 -37.22 26.05
C GLU A 503 33.83 -36.36 25.14
N ALA A 504 34.10 -36.82 23.92
CA ALA A 504 34.88 -36.07 22.95
C ALA A 504 34.17 -34.78 22.50
N ARG A 505 32.85 -34.85 22.29
CA ARG A 505 32.00 -33.68 21.98
C ARG A 505 31.95 -32.68 23.13
N VAL A 506 31.90 -33.14 24.39
CA VAL A 506 31.93 -32.27 25.57
C VAL A 506 33.25 -31.53 25.68
N GLN A 507 34.37 -32.24 25.52
CA GLN A 507 35.69 -31.61 25.50
C GLN A 507 35.84 -30.60 24.36
N TRP A 508 35.29 -30.91 23.19
CA TRP A 508 35.29 -30.00 22.05
C TRP A 508 34.50 -28.72 22.35
N LEU A 509 33.28 -28.83 22.88
CA LEU A 509 32.43 -27.68 23.21
C LEU A 509 33.11 -26.76 24.24
N ALA A 510 33.66 -27.33 25.31
CA ALA A 510 34.35 -26.59 26.37
C ALA A 510 35.63 -25.86 25.88
N LYS A 511 36.31 -26.39 24.86
CA LYS A 511 37.48 -25.74 24.25
C LYS A 511 37.08 -24.63 23.27
N MET A 512 35.97 -24.83 22.57
CA MET A 512 35.49 -23.96 21.50
C MET A 512 34.82 -22.70 22.04
N VAL A 513 33.94 -22.83 23.03
CA VAL A 513 33.17 -21.71 23.58
C VAL A 513 34.07 -20.91 24.54
N LYS A 514 34.57 -19.80 24.03
CA LYS A 514 35.28 -18.74 24.75
C LYS A 514 34.65 -17.40 24.37
N ASP A 515 34.90 -16.35 25.14
CA ASP A 515 34.48 -14.97 24.85
C ASP A 515 34.67 -14.59 23.36
N ARG A 516 35.86 -14.83 22.78
CA ARG A 516 36.16 -14.57 21.37
C ARG A 516 35.23 -15.30 20.42
N LYS A 517 34.92 -16.57 20.71
CA LYS A 517 34.03 -17.37 19.87
C LYS A 517 32.58 -16.92 20.04
N VAL A 518 32.16 -16.54 21.23
CA VAL A 518 30.81 -15.97 21.47
C VAL A 518 30.61 -14.70 20.63
N ARG A 519 31.59 -13.79 20.57
CA ARG A 519 31.55 -12.59 19.69
C ARG A 519 31.47 -12.90 18.20
N GLU A 520 31.99 -14.06 17.79
CA GLU A 520 31.93 -14.53 16.39
C GLU A 520 30.54 -15.09 16.07
N VAL A 521 29.99 -15.93 16.95
CA VAL A 521 28.68 -16.56 16.72
C VAL A 521 27.50 -15.66 17.10
N VAL A 522 27.72 -14.63 17.92
CA VAL A 522 26.76 -13.56 18.26
C VAL A 522 27.40 -12.19 17.91
N PRO A 523 27.41 -11.77 16.63
CA PRO A 523 27.97 -10.49 16.21
C PRO A 523 27.36 -9.28 16.92
N GLU A 524 26.09 -9.37 17.33
CA GLU A 524 25.40 -8.35 18.12
C GLU A 524 25.99 -8.16 19.53
N ALA A 525 26.83 -9.10 20.00
CA ALA A 525 27.56 -9.02 21.26
C ALA A 525 29.05 -8.65 21.07
N ARG A 526 29.46 -8.25 19.86
CA ARG A 526 30.87 -8.04 19.50
C ARG A 526 31.60 -7.08 20.44
N ASP A 527 30.92 -6.06 20.95
CA ASP A 527 31.50 -5.00 21.77
C ASP A 527 31.06 -5.06 23.25
N LEU A 528 30.41 -6.16 23.67
CA LEU A 528 29.85 -6.33 25.02
C LEU A 528 30.75 -7.15 25.95
N ASP A 529 30.60 -7.05 27.26
CA ASP A 529 31.30 -7.94 28.19
C ASP A 529 30.68 -9.35 28.19
N ILE A 530 31.52 -10.39 28.22
CA ILE A 530 31.10 -11.79 28.09
C ILE A 530 31.81 -12.65 29.13
N ASP A 531 31.01 -13.28 29.99
CA ASP A 531 31.47 -14.32 30.91
C ASP A 531 31.18 -15.72 30.36
N VAL A 532 32.12 -16.64 30.53
CA VAL A 532 31.99 -18.05 30.11
C VAL A 532 32.31 -18.98 31.28
N TYR A 533 31.35 -19.82 31.65
CA TYR A 533 31.42 -20.78 32.75
C TYR A 533 31.32 -22.21 32.20
N VAL A 534 32.38 -23.01 32.33
CA VAL A 534 32.38 -24.41 31.90
C VAL A 534 31.73 -25.29 32.97
N LEU A 535 30.81 -26.17 32.56
CA LEU A 535 30.03 -27.06 33.42
C LEU A 535 30.24 -28.52 32.96
N PRO A 536 31.44 -29.10 33.18
CA PRO A 536 31.85 -30.35 32.52
C PRO A 536 30.99 -31.55 32.93
N ASN A 537 30.53 -31.62 34.18
CA ASN A 537 29.65 -32.70 34.67
C ASN A 537 28.25 -32.70 34.02
N LEU A 538 27.87 -31.60 33.37
CA LEU A 538 26.63 -31.46 32.62
C LEU A 538 26.87 -31.51 31.10
N GLY A 539 28.12 -31.68 30.67
CA GLY A 539 28.49 -31.56 29.26
C GLY A 539 28.21 -30.18 28.66
N ALA A 540 28.26 -29.13 29.47
CA ALA A 540 27.70 -27.82 29.15
C ALA A 540 28.67 -26.64 29.34
N VAL A 541 28.31 -25.51 28.74
CA VAL A 541 28.92 -24.19 28.93
C VAL A 541 27.80 -23.17 29.12
N ASN A 542 27.92 -22.33 30.14
CA ASN A 542 27.00 -21.21 30.40
C ASN A 542 27.69 -19.90 30.04
N VAL A 543 27.00 -19.05 29.27
CA VAL A 543 27.49 -17.75 28.83
C VAL A 543 26.56 -16.65 29.35
N VAL A 544 27.13 -15.56 29.84
CA VAL A 544 26.40 -14.33 30.19
C VAL A 544 26.94 -13.21 29.31
N ILE A 545 26.05 -12.57 28.56
CA ILE A 545 26.36 -11.44 27.67
C ILE A 545 25.79 -10.19 28.32
N HIS A 546 26.67 -9.32 28.81
CA HIS A 546 26.25 -8.16 29.59
C HIS A 546 25.73 -7.03 28.70
N GLY A 547 24.58 -6.45 29.08
CA GLY A 547 23.97 -5.33 28.38
C GLY A 547 23.38 -5.66 27.01
N LEU A 548 23.26 -6.93 26.62
CA LEU A 548 22.67 -7.30 25.33
C LEU A 548 21.25 -6.77 25.19
N LEU A 549 20.47 -6.73 26.26
CA LEU A 549 19.07 -6.27 26.29
C LEU A 549 18.92 -4.82 26.78
N GLY A 550 20.02 -4.05 26.87
CA GLY A 550 20.00 -2.68 27.40
C GLY A 550 19.52 -2.62 28.85
N ASP A 551 18.50 -1.82 29.14
CA ASP A 551 17.90 -1.67 30.48
C ASP A 551 16.90 -2.81 30.83
N GLY A 552 16.83 -3.85 30.01
CA GLY A 552 15.99 -5.04 30.20
C GLY A 552 14.70 -5.03 29.37
N VAL A 553 13.91 -6.10 29.50
CA VAL A 553 12.80 -6.46 28.57
C VAL A 553 11.88 -5.29 28.20
N ALA A 554 11.46 -4.48 29.17
CA ALA A 554 10.50 -3.39 28.95
C ALA A 554 11.08 -2.18 28.18
N ALA A 555 12.41 -2.04 28.15
CA ALA A 555 13.13 -0.94 27.50
C ALA A 555 13.97 -1.41 26.29
N SER A 556 14.08 -2.73 26.09
CA SER A 556 14.86 -3.32 25.01
C SER A 556 14.26 -2.98 23.64
N THR A 557 15.13 -2.58 22.73
CA THR A 557 14.80 -2.32 21.31
C THR A 557 15.13 -3.50 20.41
N ARG A 558 15.56 -4.64 20.99
CA ARG A 558 15.90 -5.84 20.22
C ARG A 558 14.67 -6.52 19.66
N PHE A 559 14.88 -7.19 18.53
CA PHE A 559 13.92 -8.08 17.89
C PHE A 559 13.33 -9.12 18.87
N ASP A 560 14.19 -9.71 19.71
CA ASP A 560 13.78 -10.53 20.84
C ASP A 560 14.17 -9.85 22.17
N PRO A 561 13.24 -9.14 22.83
CA PRO A 561 13.52 -8.40 24.06
C PRO A 561 13.79 -9.31 25.27
N GLN A 562 13.54 -10.63 25.15
CA GLN A 562 13.73 -11.61 26.22
C GLN A 562 14.86 -12.61 25.95
N ALA A 563 15.56 -12.48 24.80
CA ALA A 563 16.60 -13.41 24.35
C ALA A 563 16.19 -14.90 24.39
N LYS A 564 14.92 -15.22 24.14
CA LYS A 564 14.42 -16.60 24.01
C LYS A 564 15.00 -17.29 22.77
N GLY A 565 15.04 -16.60 21.63
CA GLY A 565 15.53 -17.08 20.34
C GLY A 565 17.06 -17.20 20.26
N LEU A 566 17.80 -16.46 21.10
CA LEU A 566 19.26 -16.38 21.06
C LEU A 566 19.95 -17.75 21.02
N GLY A 567 19.50 -18.72 21.81
CA GLY A 567 20.04 -20.07 21.82
C GLY A 567 19.83 -20.81 20.50
N GLU A 568 18.66 -20.67 19.90
CA GLU A 568 18.36 -21.26 18.59
C GLU A 568 19.11 -20.58 17.45
N TRP A 569 19.29 -19.26 17.53
CA TRP A 569 20.16 -18.52 16.62
C TRP A 569 21.59 -19.05 16.71
N VAL A 570 22.17 -19.15 17.92
CA VAL A 570 23.52 -19.67 18.12
C VAL A 570 23.65 -21.13 17.65
N ARG A 571 22.64 -21.97 17.86
CA ARG A 571 22.61 -23.33 17.29
C ARG A 571 22.62 -23.34 15.77
N SER A 572 21.96 -22.39 15.12
CA SER A 572 21.94 -22.30 13.67
C SER A 572 23.26 -21.81 13.07
N ARG A 573 24.12 -21.16 13.86
CA ARG A 573 25.42 -20.66 13.40
C ARG A 573 26.30 -21.77 12.87
N ILE A 574 26.94 -21.51 11.75
CA ILE A 574 27.78 -22.49 11.05
C ILE A 574 29.19 -22.48 11.66
N VAL A 575 29.62 -23.63 12.17
CA VAL A 575 30.93 -23.79 12.83
C VAL A 575 31.71 -24.95 12.20
N HIS A 576 33.02 -24.97 12.50
CA HIS A 576 33.89 -26.07 12.09
C HIS A 576 33.79 -27.20 13.11
N ILE A 577 33.24 -28.33 12.69
CA ILE A 577 33.11 -29.56 13.50
C ILE A 577 34.09 -30.61 12.95
N GLN A 578 34.87 -31.25 13.82
CA GLN A 578 35.78 -32.32 13.42
C GLN A 578 34.99 -33.56 12.97
N GLU A 579 35.39 -34.20 11.88
CA GLU A 579 34.63 -35.28 11.25
C GLU A 579 34.40 -36.49 12.18
N ASP A 580 35.37 -36.79 13.04
CA ASP A 580 35.27 -37.84 14.05
C ASP A 580 34.23 -37.54 15.14
N LEU A 581 33.76 -36.30 15.27
CA LEU A 581 32.72 -35.89 16.23
C LEU A 581 31.29 -35.92 15.67
N VAL A 582 31.12 -35.87 14.34
CA VAL A 582 29.78 -35.87 13.69
C VAL A 582 29.06 -37.19 13.93
#